data_AF-A0A5C4QFM9-F1
#
_entry.id   AF-A0A5C4QFM9-F1
#
_cell.length_a   1.000
_cell.length_b   1.000
_cell.length_c   1.000
_cell.angle_alpha   90.00
_cell.angle_beta   90.00
_cell.angle_gamma   90.00
#
_symmetry.space_group_name_H-M   'P 1'
#
loop_
_entity.id
_entity.type
_entity.pdbx_description
1 polymer ?
#
loop_
_entity_poly.entity_id
_entity_poly.type
_entity_poly.pdbx_seq_one_letter_code
_entity_poly.pdbx_strand_id
1 'polypeptide(L)'
;MKIDERVEQLVRDTLHWAVKRQPVEFDEALKGFSDVSTRRSAMELLVAISAFVAVDMCGGKPSPRQIQELATEVAEAESWSSATAQEVEAFLNTILAGRPLSGVLPAGSAVILAFVVAASLLSSGPKSEGEWWFNYLDKVEAAIEAAA
;
A
#
# COMPACT_ATOMS: atom_id res chain seq x y z
N MET A 1 -0.84 2.45 16.34
CA MET A 1 0.27 3.29 15.86
C MET A 1 -0.18 4.76 15.86
N LYS A 2 0.65 5.71 16.29
CA LYS A 2 0.41 7.15 16.02
C LYS A 2 1.08 7.51 14.71
N ILE A 3 0.34 8.07 13.76
CA ILE A 3 0.89 8.45 12.47
C ILE A 3 1.57 9.83 12.62
N ASP A 4 2.76 9.98 12.04
CA ASP A 4 3.43 11.27 11.96
C ASP A 4 2.81 12.07 10.81
N GLU A 5 2.21 13.24 11.11
CA GLU A 5 1.47 14.07 10.14
C GLU A 5 2.31 14.43 8.89
N ARG A 6 3.62 14.63 9.05
CA ARG A 6 4.51 14.93 7.92
C ARG A 6 4.71 13.70 7.05
N VAL A 7 4.91 12.52 7.66
CA VAL A 7 5.03 11.26 6.92
C VAL A 7 3.71 10.92 6.21
N GLU A 8 2.59 11.11 6.89
CA GLU A 8 1.25 10.89 6.35
C GLU A 8 1.02 11.70 5.08
N GLN A 9 1.30 13.01 5.11
CA GLN A 9 1.14 13.87 3.95
C GLN A 9 2.04 13.42 2.78
N LEU A 10 3.31 13.08 3.06
CA LEU A 10 4.22 12.56 2.02
C LEU A 10 3.70 11.25 1.40
N VAL A 11 3.18 10.34 2.21
CA VAL A 11 2.59 9.09 1.74
C VAL A 11 1.34 9.35 0.90
N ARG A 12 0.45 10.24 1.34
CA ARG A 12 -0.76 10.65 0.60
C ARG A 12 -0.42 11.28 -0.76
N ASP A 13 0.54 12.20 -0.80
CA ASP A 13 0.98 12.85 -2.03
C ASP A 13 1.61 11.86 -3.01
N THR A 14 2.36 10.89 -2.50
CA THR A 14 2.99 9.86 -3.33
C THR A 14 1.98 8.83 -3.83
N LEU A 15 1.04 8.40 -2.97
CA LEU A 15 -0.09 7.55 -3.35
C LEU A 15 -0.95 8.20 -4.43
N HIS A 16 -1.13 9.52 -4.39
CA HIS A 16 -1.87 10.25 -5.42
C HIS A 16 -1.31 9.98 -6.83
N TRP A 17 0.01 10.03 -7.00
CA TRP A 17 0.65 9.79 -8.29
C TRP A 17 0.64 8.32 -8.68
N ALA A 18 0.76 7.41 -7.71
CA ALA A 18 0.62 5.97 -7.95
C ALA A 18 -0.81 5.60 -8.41
N VAL A 19 -1.84 6.12 -7.74
CA VAL A 19 -3.25 5.92 -8.13
C VAL A 19 -3.53 6.47 -9.52
N LYS A 20 -2.96 7.64 -9.86
CA LYS A 20 -3.08 8.24 -11.19
C LYS A 20 -2.20 7.60 -12.25
N ARG A 21 -1.34 6.64 -11.89
CA ARG A 21 -0.40 5.95 -12.77
C ARG A 21 0.52 6.91 -13.53
N GLN A 22 1.06 7.89 -12.81
CA GLN A 22 1.95 8.94 -13.33
C GLN A 22 3.40 8.62 -12.91
N PRO A 23 4.15 7.82 -13.68
CA PRO A 23 5.44 7.29 -13.25
C PRO A 23 6.50 8.38 -13.00
N VAL A 24 6.50 9.46 -13.78
CA VAL A 24 7.49 10.54 -13.64
C VAL A 24 7.27 11.31 -12.34
N GLU A 25 6.03 11.71 -12.08
CA GLU A 25 5.64 12.41 -10.86
C GLU A 25 5.76 11.53 -9.63
N PHE A 26 5.48 10.24 -9.76
CA PHE A 26 5.68 9.25 -8.72
C PHE A 26 7.16 9.10 -8.35
N ASP A 27 8.04 8.95 -9.35
CA ASP A 27 9.49 8.87 -9.14
C ASP A 27 10.05 10.15 -8.50
N GLU A 28 9.51 11.32 -8.87
CA GLU A 28 9.87 12.59 -8.23
C GLU A 28 9.40 12.64 -6.77
N ALA A 29 8.17 12.25 -6.49
CA ALA A 29 7.61 12.22 -5.14
C ALA A 29 8.40 11.28 -4.21
N LEU A 30 8.90 10.15 -4.73
CA LEU A 30 9.74 9.21 -3.98
C LEU A 30 11.03 9.85 -3.42
N LYS A 31 11.52 10.94 -4.03
CA LYS A 31 12.70 11.68 -3.51
C LYS A 31 12.42 12.38 -2.19
N GLY A 32 11.15 12.59 -1.81
CA GLY A 32 10.75 13.12 -0.51
C GLY A 32 11.15 12.22 0.66
N PHE A 33 11.35 10.92 0.43
CA PHE A 33 11.74 9.93 1.44
C PHE A 33 13.27 9.78 1.52
N SER A 34 13.98 10.90 1.72
CA SER A 34 15.45 10.95 1.63
C SER A 34 16.19 10.31 2.80
N ASP A 35 15.60 10.29 4.00
CA ASP A 35 16.22 9.73 5.20
C ASP A 35 15.65 8.35 5.58
N VAL A 36 16.38 7.62 6.44
CA VAL A 36 16.00 6.26 6.85
C VAL A 36 14.76 6.24 7.74
N SER A 37 14.56 7.29 8.56
CA SER A 37 13.43 7.35 9.48
C SER A 37 12.13 7.55 8.72
N THR A 38 12.07 8.55 7.82
CA THR A 38 10.90 8.83 6.99
C THR A 38 10.56 7.62 6.11
N ARG A 39 11.55 6.94 5.51
CA ARG A 39 11.31 5.70 4.74
C ARG A 39 10.72 4.58 5.58
N ARG A 40 11.22 4.40 6.81
CA ARG A 40 10.70 3.37 7.72
C ARG A 40 9.26 3.66 8.11
N SER A 41 8.97 4.89 8.55
CA SER A 41 7.62 5.29 8.93
C SER A 41 6.63 5.20 7.76
N ALA A 42 7.05 5.59 6.55
CA ALA A 42 6.24 5.43 5.35
C ALA A 42 5.96 3.95 5.04
N MET A 43 6.97 3.08 5.16
CA MET A 43 6.78 1.64 4.98
C MET A 43 5.82 1.04 6.01
N GLU A 44 5.96 1.41 7.28
CA GLU A 44 5.05 0.97 8.36
C GLU A 44 3.60 1.37 8.06
N LEU A 45 3.38 2.61 7.62
CA LEU A 45 2.07 3.10 7.22
C LEU A 45 1.51 2.35 6.00
N LEU A 46 2.29 2.19 4.92
CA LEU A 46 1.87 1.48 3.71
C LEU A 46 1.53 0.00 3.96
N VAL A 47 2.29 -0.66 4.83
CA VAL A 47 2.02 -2.02 5.27
C VAL A 47 0.71 -2.09 6.04
N ALA A 48 0.48 -1.17 6.98
CA ALA A 48 -0.75 -1.11 7.75
C ALA A 48 -1.98 -0.85 6.85
N ILE A 49 -1.88 0.10 5.91
CA ILE A 49 -2.91 0.39 4.92
C ILE A 49 -3.19 -0.86 4.07
N SER A 50 -2.16 -1.46 3.49
CA SER A 50 -2.32 -2.62 2.60
C SER A 50 -2.96 -3.80 3.32
N ALA A 51 -2.52 -4.09 4.55
CA ALA A 51 -3.08 -5.17 5.36
C ALA A 51 -4.55 -4.89 5.73
N PHE A 52 -4.87 -3.67 6.15
CA PHE A 52 -6.23 -3.28 6.49
C PHE A 52 -7.17 -3.41 5.29
N VAL A 53 -6.81 -2.81 4.16
CA VAL A 53 -7.65 -2.81 2.96
C VAL A 53 -7.83 -4.23 2.42
N ALA A 54 -6.78 -5.06 2.41
CA ALA A 54 -6.90 -6.45 1.99
C ALA A 54 -7.87 -7.25 2.86
N VAL A 55 -7.83 -7.03 4.19
CA VAL A 55 -8.78 -7.65 5.14
C VAL A 55 -10.20 -7.16 4.90
N ASP A 56 -10.39 -5.85 4.71
CA ASP A 56 -11.69 -5.25 4.48
C ASP A 56 -12.32 -5.73 3.16
N MET A 57 -11.56 -5.72 2.06
CA MET A 57 -11.99 -6.25 0.75
C MET A 57 -12.37 -7.73 0.80
N CYS A 58 -11.70 -8.53 1.64
CA CYS A 58 -11.99 -9.96 1.80
C CYS A 58 -13.07 -10.27 2.85
N GLY A 59 -13.61 -9.26 3.54
CA GLY A 59 -14.57 -9.43 4.64
C GLY A 59 -13.99 -10.17 5.86
N GLY A 60 -12.66 -10.08 6.06
CA GLY A 60 -11.93 -10.82 7.09
C GLY A 60 -10.53 -11.21 6.63
N LYS A 61 -9.87 -12.09 7.40
CA LYS A 61 -8.51 -12.55 7.06
C LYS A 61 -8.51 -13.25 5.68
N PRO A 62 -7.76 -12.75 4.69
CA PRO A 62 -7.72 -13.35 3.36
C PRO A 62 -7.19 -14.79 3.40
N SER A 63 -7.85 -15.68 2.64
CA SER A 63 -7.33 -17.02 2.34
C SER A 63 -6.17 -16.96 1.33
N PRO A 64 -5.33 -18.00 1.23
CA PRO A 64 -4.24 -18.02 0.25
C PRO A 64 -4.73 -17.79 -1.20
N ARG A 65 -5.91 -18.33 -1.53
CA ARG A 65 -6.53 -18.12 -2.84
C ARG A 65 -6.92 -16.65 -3.07
N GLN A 66 -7.53 -16.01 -2.08
CA GLN A 66 -7.88 -14.58 -2.18
C GLN A 66 -6.62 -13.70 -2.29
N ILE A 67 -5.53 -14.05 -1.60
CA ILE A 67 -4.24 -13.35 -1.73
C ILE A 67 -3.71 -13.48 -3.17
N GLN A 68 -3.77 -14.68 -3.75
CA GLN A 68 -3.35 -14.91 -5.13
C GLN A 68 -4.21 -14.15 -6.16
N GLU A 69 -5.54 -14.13 -5.94
CA GLU A 69 -6.49 -13.37 -6.77
C GLU A 69 -6.19 -11.87 -6.71
N LEU A 70 -6.07 -11.29 -5.51
CA LEU A 70 -5.67 -9.88 -5.31
C LEU A 70 -4.31 -9.57 -5.95
N ALA A 71 -3.33 -10.46 -5.79
CA ALA A 71 -2.01 -10.24 -6.36
C ALA A 71 -2.00 -10.21 -7.90
N THR A 72 -2.85 -11.04 -8.51
CA THR A 72 -3.04 -11.04 -9.96
C THR A 72 -3.72 -9.76 -10.42
N GLU A 73 -4.82 -9.38 -9.76
CA GLU A 73 -5.57 -8.15 -10.07
C GLU A 73 -4.69 -6.90 -9.96
N VAL A 74 -3.89 -6.78 -8.89
CA VAL A 74 -2.97 -5.67 -8.70
C VAL A 74 -1.89 -5.66 -9.78
N ALA A 75 -1.27 -6.80 -10.09
CA ALA A 75 -0.22 -6.84 -11.12
C ALA A 75 -0.74 -6.50 -12.53
N GLU A 76 -1.96 -6.90 -12.85
CA GLU A 76 -2.61 -6.53 -14.12
C GLU A 76 -2.96 -5.04 -14.15
N ALA A 77 -3.59 -4.54 -13.08
CA ALA A 77 -3.98 -3.13 -12.95
C ALA A 77 -2.77 -2.19 -12.96
N GLU A 78 -1.67 -2.60 -12.32
CA GLU A 78 -0.47 -1.78 -12.13
C GLU A 78 0.66 -2.18 -13.08
N SER A 79 0.34 -2.69 -14.27
CA SER A 79 1.29 -3.04 -15.34
C SER A 79 2.12 -1.85 -15.89
N TRP A 80 1.76 -0.61 -15.53
CA TRP A 80 2.60 0.57 -15.77
C TRP A 80 3.84 0.58 -14.85
N SER A 81 3.77 -0.12 -13.72
CA SER A 81 4.89 -0.40 -12.83
C SER A 81 5.55 -1.73 -13.22
N SER A 82 6.71 -2.02 -12.62
CA SER A 82 7.39 -3.31 -12.79
C SER A 82 6.92 -4.40 -11.80
N ALA A 83 5.87 -4.13 -11.01
CA ALA A 83 5.37 -5.06 -10.00
C ALA A 83 4.78 -6.33 -10.63
N THR A 84 5.33 -7.48 -10.26
CA THR A 84 4.83 -8.78 -10.71
C THR A 84 3.82 -9.37 -9.72
N ALA A 85 2.92 -10.22 -10.21
CA ALA A 85 1.95 -10.92 -9.34
C ALA A 85 2.66 -11.72 -8.23
N GLN A 86 3.83 -12.32 -8.52
CA GLN A 86 4.62 -13.04 -7.53
C GLN A 86 5.16 -12.13 -6.43
N GLU A 87 5.63 -10.93 -6.76
CA GLU A 87 6.11 -9.96 -5.78
C GLU A 87 4.96 -9.43 -4.92
N VAL A 88 3.81 -9.12 -5.53
CA VAL A 88 2.61 -8.67 -4.81
C VAL A 88 2.11 -9.76 -3.87
N GLU A 89 2.03 -11.01 -4.35
CA GLU A 89 1.62 -12.15 -3.54
C GLU A 89 2.56 -12.37 -2.36
N ALA A 90 3.88 -12.30 -2.59
CA ALA A 90 4.88 -12.43 -1.54
C ALA A 90 4.77 -11.30 -0.50
N PHE A 91 4.55 -10.07 -0.96
CA PHE A 91 4.31 -8.91 -0.10
C PHE A 91 3.07 -9.11 0.78
N LEU A 92 1.91 -9.39 0.17
CA LEU A 92 0.63 -9.59 0.88
C LEU A 92 0.70 -10.74 1.89
N ASN A 93 1.26 -11.89 1.49
CA ASN A 93 1.45 -13.03 2.39
C ASN A 93 2.35 -12.67 3.59
N THR A 94 3.38 -11.86 3.37
CA THR A 94 4.32 -11.48 4.43
C THR A 94 3.65 -10.56 5.45
N ILE A 95 2.98 -9.50 4.97
CA ILE A 95 2.34 -8.53 5.87
C ILE A 95 1.15 -9.13 6.62
N LEU A 96 0.33 -9.95 5.95
CA LEU A 96 -0.84 -10.61 6.58
C LEU A 96 -0.45 -11.71 7.56
N ALA A 97 0.78 -12.23 7.45
CA ALA A 97 1.37 -13.14 8.42
C ALA A 97 2.07 -12.42 9.59
N GLY A 98 2.13 -11.09 9.59
CA GLY A 98 2.89 -10.31 10.58
C GLY A 98 4.39 -10.56 10.53
N ARG A 99 4.91 -10.99 9.37
CA ARG A 99 6.34 -11.29 9.18
C ARG A 99 7.09 -10.04 8.70
N PRO A 100 8.37 -9.88 9.07
CA PRO A 100 9.16 -8.77 8.57
C PRO A 100 9.40 -8.92 7.06
N LEU A 101 9.33 -7.80 6.32
CA LEU A 101 9.62 -7.75 4.88
C LEU A 101 11.11 -7.96 4.55
N SER A 102 11.98 -7.87 5.56
CA SER A 102 13.42 -8.10 5.40
C SER A 102 13.68 -9.54 4.92
N GLY A 103 14.21 -9.68 3.70
CA GLY A 103 14.53 -10.98 3.10
C GLY A 103 13.49 -11.51 2.11
N VAL A 104 12.36 -10.81 1.91
CA VAL A 104 11.34 -11.17 0.91
C VAL A 104 11.52 -10.37 -0.38
N LEU A 105 11.91 -9.10 -0.26
CA LEU A 105 12.10 -8.18 -1.40
C LEU A 105 13.40 -7.38 -1.24
N PRO A 106 14.08 -7.01 -2.36
CA PRO A 106 15.15 -6.02 -2.32
C PRO A 106 14.66 -4.70 -1.72
N ALA A 107 15.43 -4.07 -0.83
CA ALA A 107 14.96 -2.92 -0.04
C ALA A 107 14.48 -1.71 -0.87
N GLY A 108 15.09 -1.45 -2.02
CA GLY A 108 14.65 -0.39 -2.93
C GLY A 108 13.33 -0.72 -3.64
N SER A 109 13.19 -1.96 -4.11
CA SER A 109 11.98 -2.46 -4.77
C SER A 109 10.80 -2.59 -3.81
N ALA A 110 11.06 -2.86 -2.53
CA ALA A 110 10.03 -3.01 -1.51
C ALA A 110 9.22 -1.72 -1.30
N VAL A 111 9.85 -0.54 -1.34
CA VAL A 111 9.17 0.75 -1.15
C VAL A 111 8.23 1.04 -2.32
N ILE A 112 8.73 0.90 -3.55
CA ILE A 112 7.94 1.10 -4.77
C ILE A 112 6.76 0.13 -4.78
N LEU A 113 7.02 -1.16 -4.51
CA LEU A 113 5.97 -2.17 -4.47
C LEU A 113 4.90 -1.84 -3.41
N ALA A 114 5.30 -1.42 -2.21
CA ALA A 114 4.35 -1.08 -1.15
C ALA A 114 3.41 0.08 -1.56
N PHE A 115 3.94 1.11 -2.24
CA PHE A 115 3.12 2.19 -2.79
C PHE A 115 2.17 1.71 -3.89
N VAL A 116 2.68 0.91 -4.83
CA VAL A 116 1.88 0.37 -5.94
C VAL A 116 0.74 -0.50 -5.42
N VAL A 117 1.04 -1.42 -4.50
CA VAL A 117 0.04 -2.31 -3.89
C VAL A 117 -1.00 -1.50 -3.10
N ALA A 118 -0.56 -0.58 -2.23
CA ALA A 118 -1.49 0.25 -1.46
C ALA A 118 -2.37 1.12 -2.36
N ALA A 119 -1.81 1.76 -3.38
CA ALA A 119 -2.55 2.58 -4.33
C ALA A 119 -3.60 1.77 -5.10
N SER A 120 -3.23 0.57 -5.55
CA SER A 120 -4.15 -0.32 -6.26
C SER A 120 -5.30 -0.77 -5.35
N LEU A 121 -4.97 -1.26 -4.15
CA LEU A 121 -5.95 -1.69 -3.15
C LEU A 121 -6.91 -0.57 -2.72
N LEU A 122 -6.40 0.64 -2.47
CA LEU A 122 -7.24 1.80 -2.15
C LEU A 122 -8.17 2.18 -3.31
N SER A 123 -7.67 2.06 -4.54
CA SER A 123 -8.43 2.33 -5.76
C SER A 123 -9.53 1.29 -6.00
N SER A 124 -9.28 0.02 -5.70
CA SER A 124 -10.25 -1.07 -5.82
C SER A 124 -11.13 -1.28 -4.60
N GLY A 125 -10.75 -0.76 -3.43
CA GLY A 125 -11.43 -0.97 -2.16
C GLY A 125 -12.87 -0.46 -2.12
N PRO A 126 -13.68 -0.92 -1.14
CA PRO A 126 -15.07 -0.51 -1.02
C PRO A 126 -15.20 1.00 -0.81
N LYS A 127 -16.02 1.64 -1.64
CA LYS A 127 -16.30 3.08 -1.60
C LYS A 127 -17.80 3.33 -1.77
N SER A 128 -18.33 4.30 -1.04
CA SER A 128 -19.72 4.74 -1.22
C SER A 128 -19.85 5.54 -2.51
N GLU A 129 -21.08 5.71 -3.01
CA GLU A 129 -21.32 6.56 -4.18
C GLU A 129 -20.80 7.99 -3.93
N GLY A 130 -19.97 8.49 -4.84
CA GLY A 130 -19.32 9.81 -4.72
C GLY A 130 -18.04 9.85 -3.87
N GLU A 131 -17.67 8.75 -3.21
CA GLU A 131 -16.40 8.65 -2.49
C GLU A 131 -15.25 8.24 -3.42
N TRP A 132 -14.07 8.78 -3.14
CA TRP A 132 -12.82 8.48 -3.85
C TRP A 132 -11.85 7.76 -2.92
N TRP A 133 -10.73 7.29 -3.49
CA TRP A 133 -9.71 6.54 -2.74
C TRP A 133 -9.21 7.27 -1.49
N PHE A 134 -9.12 8.61 -1.51
CA PHE A 134 -8.65 9.40 -0.36
C PHE A 134 -9.68 9.42 0.78
N ASN A 135 -10.98 9.44 0.48
CA ASN A 135 -12.02 9.32 1.51
C ASN A 135 -11.96 7.96 2.22
N TYR A 136 -11.64 6.92 1.46
CA TYR A 136 -11.44 5.59 2.02
C TYR A 136 -10.15 5.50 2.83
N LEU A 137 -9.06 6.11 2.35
CA LEU A 137 -7.80 6.22 3.08
C LEU A 137 -8.00 6.91 4.45
N ASP A 138 -8.79 7.99 4.53
CA ASP A 138 -9.11 8.67 5.80
C ASP A 138 -9.74 7.69 6.82
N LYS A 139 -10.64 6.80 6.35
CA LYS A 139 -11.27 5.78 7.21
C LYS A 139 -10.27 4.72 7.66
N VAL A 140 -9.40 4.29 6.75
CA VAL A 140 -8.35 3.30 7.03
C VAL A 140 -7.36 3.84 8.06
N GLU A 141 -6.87 5.07 7.89
CA GLU A 141 -5.93 5.71 8.81
C GLU A 141 -6.55 5.92 10.19
N ALA A 142 -7.80 6.41 10.27
CA ALA A 142 -8.51 6.53 11.53
C ALA A 142 -8.67 5.18 12.25
N ALA A 143 -8.93 4.09 11.52
CA ALA A 143 -9.02 2.75 12.10
C ALA A 143 -7.66 2.22 12.58
N ILE A 144 -6.57 2.50 11.84
CA ILE A 144 -5.19 2.15 12.23
C ILE A 144 -4.79 2.88 13.52
N GLU A 145 -5.15 4.15 13.67
CA GLU A 145 -4.91 4.92 14.89
C GLU A 145 -5.79 4.46 16.07
N ALA A 146 -7.03 4.04 15.83
CA ALA A 146 -7.91 3.54 16.88
C ALA A 146 -7.49 2.15 17.42
N ALA A 147 -6.79 1.35 16.61
CA ALA A 147 -6.24 0.06 17.02
C ALA A 147 -4.86 0.16 17.72
N ALA A 148 -4.34 1.39 17.89
CA ALA A 148 -3.07 1.73 18.55
C ALA A 148 -3.10 1.57 20.07
#